data_AF-A0AAW9PG67-F1
#
_entry.id   AF-A0AAW9PG67-F1
#
_cell.length_a   1.000
_cell.length_b   1.000
_cell.length_c   1.000
_cell.angle_alpha   90.00
_cell.angle_beta   90.00
_cell.angle_gamma   90.00
#
_symmetry.space_group_name_H-M   'P 1'
#
loop_
_entity.id
_entity.type
_entity.pdbx_description
1 polymer ?
#
loop_
_entity_poly.entity_id
_entity_poly.type
_entity_poly.pdbx_seq_one_letter_code
_entity_poly.pdbx_strand_id
1 'polypeptide(L)'
;MANKKHSVFKALSMGFEKVLDERGYDNGAYYVKDGKIWIFDIVALKQKLGVSSNEELEAQDYDVETYLSLEKEPNELAALYEDMAVEDGEAVYLEGGMYLYPDGSIR
;
A
#
# COMPACT_ATOMS: atom_id res chain seq x y z
N MET A 1 -2.86 13.82 3.34
CA MET A 1 -2.40 12.56 3.95
C MET A 1 -2.10 11.60 2.81
N ALA A 2 -0.87 11.11 2.67
CA ALA A 2 -0.53 10.18 1.61
C ALA A 2 -1.41 8.93 1.73
N ASN A 3 -2.13 8.59 0.66
CA ASN A 3 -3.02 7.44 0.63
C ASN A 3 -2.15 6.18 0.57
N LYS A 4 -1.80 5.62 1.74
CA LYS A 4 -1.01 4.39 1.80
C LYS A 4 -1.83 3.25 1.20
N LYS A 5 -1.33 2.67 0.10
CA LYS A 5 -1.93 1.53 -0.59
C LYS A 5 -2.22 0.37 0.37
N HIS A 6 -1.30 0.15 1.32
CA HIS A 6 -1.39 -0.90 2.33
C HIS A 6 -1.88 -0.36 3.68
N SER A 7 -3.14 0.08 3.73
CA SER A 7 -3.75 0.66 4.93
C SER A 7 -4.89 -0.18 5.49
N VAL A 8 -5.27 0.08 6.75
CA VAL A 8 -6.46 -0.54 7.38
C VAL A 8 -7.71 -0.26 6.56
N PHE A 9 -7.86 0.98 6.08
CA PHE A 9 -9.00 1.35 5.25
C PHE A 9 -9.07 0.50 3.97
N LYS A 10 -7.93 0.33 3.28
CA LYS A 10 -7.88 -0.51 2.07
C LYS A 10 -8.22 -1.96 2.40
N ALA A 11 -7.62 -2.53 3.46
CA ALA A 11 -7.91 -3.90 3.90
C ALA A 11 -9.43 -4.12 4.13
N LEU A 12 -10.06 -3.24 4.91
CA LEU A 12 -11.51 -3.29 5.18
C LEU A 12 -12.34 -3.12 3.89
N SER A 13 -11.95 -2.19 3.01
CA SER A 13 -12.65 -1.98 1.72
C SER A 13 -12.57 -3.19 0.79
N MET A 14 -11.53 -4.01 0.91
CA MET A 14 -11.32 -5.23 0.14
C MET A 14 -11.97 -6.47 0.77
N GLY A 15 -12.62 -6.30 1.93
CA GLY A 15 -13.35 -7.34 2.64
C GLY A 15 -12.52 -8.13 3.65
N PHE A 16 -11.35 -7.63 4.07
CA PHE A 16 -10.63 -8.23 5.20
C PHE A 16 -11.31 -7.87 6.51
N GLU A 17 -11.35 -8.82 7.43
CA GLU A 17 -11.93 -8.67 8.75
C GLU A 17 -10.85 -8.54 9.82
N LYS A 18 -11.09 -7.67 10.80
CA LYS A 18 -10.15 -7.44 11.91
C LYS A 18 -10.21 -8.60 12.91
N VAL A 19 -9.06 -9.18 13.21
CA VAL A 19 -8.87 -10.19 14.26
C VAL A 19 -7.92 -9.65 15.31
N LEU A 20 -8.30 -9.76 16.59
CA LEU A 20 -7.47 -9.36 17.73
C LEU A 20 -6.57 -10.54 18.14
N ASP A 21 -5.25 -10.37 18.03
CA ASP A 21 -4.20 -11.30 18.45
C ASP A 21 -2.96 -10.50 18.84
N GLU A 22 -2.37 -10.79 20.00
CA GLU A 22 -1.16 -10.15 20.54
C GLU A 22 0.02 -10.08 19.54
N ARG A 23 0.01 -10.85 18.45
CA ARG A 23 1.03 -10.87 17.38
C ARG A 23 0.87 -9.80 16.29
N GLY A 24 -0.28 -9.10 16.22
CA GLY A 24 -0.62 -8.16 15.16
C GLY A 24 0.20 -6.85 15.08
N TYR A 25 0.18 -6.18 13.93
CA TYR A 25 1.00 -4.99 13.61
C TYR A 25 0.51 -3.70 14.29
N ASP A 26 -0.79 -3.59 14.59
CA ASP A 26 -1.43 -2.42 15.21
C ASP A 26 -2.19 -2.84 16.49
N ASN A 27 -1.55 -2.72 17.65
CA ASN A 27 -2.09 -3.13 18.97
C ASN A 27 -2.53 -4.58 19.05
N GLY A 28 -1.83 -5.48 18.36
CA GLY A 28 -2.24 -6.87 18.33
C GLY A 28 -3.52 -7.08 17.52
N ALA A 29 -3.63 -6.45 16.35
CA ALA A 29 -4.64 -6.82 15.37
C ALA A 29 -4.00 -7.18 14.03
N TYR A 30 -4.52 -8.22 13.39
CA TYR A 30 -4.29 -8.52 11.98
C TYR A 30 -5.62 -8.56 11.23
N TYR A 31 -5.56 -8.55 9.90
CA TYR A 31 -6.75 -8.52 9.05
C TYR A 31 -6.72 -9.76 8.17
N VAL A 32 -7.81 -10.53 8.13
CA VAL A 32 -7.88 -11.80 7.39
C VAL A 32 -9.03 -11.79 6.39
N LYS A 33 -8.78 -12.38 5.23
CA LYS A 33 -9.80 -12.71 4.23
C LYS A 33 -9.44 -14.04 3.59
N ASP A 34 -10.40 -14.95 3.50
CA ASP A 34 -10.21 -16.27 2.87
C ASP A 34 -8.99 -17.05 3.41
N GLY A 35 -8.72 -16.91 4.72
CA GLY A 35 -7.57 -17.53 5.39
C GLY A 35 -6.25 -16.81 5.16
N LYS A 36 -6.21 -15.74 4.37
CA LYS A 36 -5.00 -14.96 4.08
C LYS A 36 -4.90 -13.68 4.91
N ILE A 37 -3.69 -13.38 5.38
CA ILE A 37 -3.37 -12.28 6.28
C ILE A 37 -2.89 -11.07 5.48
N TRP A 38 -3.52 -9.91 5.71
CA TRP A 38 -3.15 -8.64 5.13
C TRP A 38 -1.72 -8.21 5.49
N ILE A 39 -0.98 -7.70 4.51
CA ILE A 39 0.38 -7.18 4.68
C ILE A 39 0.36 -5.66 4.63
N PHE A 40 0.86 -5.01 5.68
CA PHE A 40 1.02 -3.54 5.72
C PHE A 40 2.34 -3.07 5.12
N ASP A 41 3.40 -3.83 5.38
CA ASP A 41 4.76 -3.56 4.93
C ASP A 41 5.49 -4.90 4.80
N ILE A 42 5.74 -5.31 3.57
CA ILE A 42 6.34 -6.62 3.31
C ILE A 42 7.80 -6.69 3.80
N VAL A 43 8.54 -5.58 3.78
CA VAL A 43 9.95 -5.56 4.19
C VAL A 43 10.07 -5.67 5.70
N ALA A 44 9.30 -4.87 6.44
CA ALA A 44 9.27 -4.92 7.89
C ALA A 44 8.76 -6.28 8.39
N LEU A 45 7.77 -6.86 7.71
CA LEU A 45 7.24 -8.17 8.02
C LEU A 45 8.29 -9.27 7.88
N LYS A 46 9.04 -9.30 6.76
CA LYS A 46 10.12 -10.26 6.54
C LYS A 46 11.20 -10.18 7.62
N GLN A 47 11.62 -8.96 7.95
CA GLN A 47 12.60 -8.73 9.02
C GLN A 47 12.11 -9.24 10.38
N LYS A 48 10.84 -8.98 10.73
CA LYS A 48 10.23 -9.43 11.98
C LYS A 48 10.16 -10.97 12.07
N LEU A 49 9.88 -11.64 10.96
CA LEU A 49 9.73 -13.10 10.90
C LEU A 49 11.06 -13.83 10.64
N GLY A 50 12.12 -13.10 10.29
CA GLY A 50 13.41 -13.70 9.93
C GLY A 50 13.40 -14.48 8.61
N VAL A 51 12.48 -14.14 7.70
CA VAL A 51 12.33 -14.77 6.38
C VAL A 51 12.88 -13.86 5.28
N SER A 52 13.17 -14.42 4.11
CA SER A 52 13.83 -13.69 3.01
C SER A 52 12.99 -13.65 1.73
N SER A 53 12.18 -14.67 1.51
CA SER A 53 11.40 -14.87 0.29
C SER A 53 9.93 -14.49 0.47
N ASN A 54 9.23 -14.34 -0.66
CA ASN A 54 7.79 -14.14 -0.67
C ASN A 54 7.08 -15.47 -0.39
N GLU A 55 7.62 -16.56 -0.91
CA GLU A 55 7.09 -17.91 -0.70
C GLU A 55 7.03 -18.30 0.79
N GLU A 56 8.01 -17.90 1.59
CA GLU A 56 8.00 -18.09 3.04
C GLU A 56 6.89 -17.32 3.76
N LEU A 57 6.45 -16.19 3.21
CA LEU A 57 5.31 -15.43 3.73
C LEU A 57 3.99 -16.09 3.31
N GLU A 58 3.89 -16.55 2.06
CA GLU A 58 2.70 -17.25 1.55
C GLU A 58 2.46 -18.57 2.30
N ALA A 59 3.54 -19.28 2.67
CA ALA A 59 3.50 -20.48 3.51
C ALA A 59 3.02 -20.21 4.96
N GLN A 60 3.03 -18.94 5.38
CA GLN A 60 2.48 -18.46 6.66
C GLN A 60 1.15 -17.74 6.47
N ASP A 61 0.50 -17.97 5.32
CA ASP A 61 -0.80 -17.42 4.94
C ASP A 61 -0.85 -15.91 4.75
N TYR A 62 0.27 -15.21 4.58
CA TYR A 62 0.22 -13.80 4.20
C TYR A 62 -0.21 -13.63 2.73
N ASP A 63 -1.05 -12.63 2.47
CA ASP A 63 -1.55 -12.30 1.14
C ASP A 63 -0.53 -11.48 0.34
N VAL A 64 0.51 -12.15 -0.15
CA VAL A 64 1.56 -11.53 -0.95
C VAL A 64 1.05 -11.10 -2.32
N GLU A 65 0.13 -11.86 -2.92
CA GLU A 65 -0.44 -11.57 -4.23
C GLU A 65 -1.14 -10.21 -4.24
N THR A 66 -2.03 -9.97 -3.27
CA THR A 66 -2.72 -8.69 -3.13
C THR A 66 -1.73 -7.56 -2.90
N TYR A 67 -0.72 -7.76 -2.02
CA TYR A 67 0.28 -6.74 -1.76
C TYR A 67 1.01 -6.31 -3.06
N LEU A 68 1.51 -7.28 -3.83
CA LEU A 68 2.23 -6.99 -5.08
C LEU A 68 1.32 -6.39 -6.16
N SER A 69 0.05 -6.78 -6.18
CA SER A 69 -0.96 -6.20 -7.08
C SER A 69 -1.15 -4.71 -6.81
N LEU A 70 -1.31 -4.32 -5.54
CA LEU A 70 -1.43 -2.93 -5.13
C LEU A 70 -0.17 -2.12 -5.42
N GLU A 71 1.02 -2.69 -5.25
CA GLU A 71 2.27 -1.99 -5.62
C GLU A 71 2.31 -1.66 -7.12
N LYS A 72 1.72 -2.51 -7.97
CA LYS A 72 1.59 -2.31 -9.41
C LYS A 72 0.42 -1.40 -9.81
N GLU A 73 -0.54 -1.14 -8.93
CA GLU A 73 -1.64 -0.20 -9.25
C GLU A 73 -1.02 1.16 -9.63
N PRO A 74 -1.35 1.69 -10.82
CA PRO A 74 -0.83 2.98 -11.25
C PRO A 74 -1.24 4.02 -10.23
N ASN A 75 -0.29 4.89 -9.86
CA ASN A 75 -0.65 6.06 -9.10
C ASN A 75 -1.41 6.99 -10.04
N GLU A 76 -2.74 7.03 -9.94
CA GLU A 76 -3.61 7.80 -10.83
C GLU A 76 -3.21 9.28 -10.90
N LEU A 77 -2.67 9.84 -9.81
CA LEU A 77 -2.17 11.22 -9.80
C LEU A 77 -0.83 11.37 -10.51
N ALA A 78 0.03 10.35 -10.48
CA ALA A 78 1.25 10.34 -11.29
C ALA A 78 0.92 10.14 -12.77
N ALA A 79 -0.06 9.31 -13.09
CA ALA A 79 -0.55 9.17 -14.47
C ALA A 79 -1.18 10.48 -14.98
N LEU A 80 -1.96 11.16 -14.14
CA LEU A 80 -2.50 12.49 -14.46
C LEU A 80 -1.39 13.53 -14.66
N TYR A 81 -0.31 13.46 -13.88
CA TYR A 81 0.86 14.30 -14.07
C TYR A 81 1.45 14.10 -15.47
N GLU A 82 1.69 12.86 -15.91
CA GLU A 82 2.25 12.56 -17.23
C GLU A 82 1.39 13.12 -18.38
N ASP A 83 0.05 13.11 -18.22
CA ASP A 83 -0.87 13.66 -19.22
C ASP A 83 -0.88 15.20 -19.25
N MET A 84 -0.55 15.86 -18.13
CA MET A 84 -0.64 17.32 -17.96
C MET A 84 0.69 18.04 -18.08
N ALA A 85 1.81 17.37 -17.80
CA ALA A 85 3.12 17.98 -17.73
C ALA A 85 3.54 18.52 -19.11
N VAL A 86 3.91 19.80 -19.15
CA VAL A 86 4.47 20.42 -20.37
C VAL A 86 5.95 20.06 -20.52
N GLU A 87 6.66 19.91 -19.40
CA GLU A 87 8.06 19.51 -19.33
C GLU A 87 8.24 18.42 -18.26
N ASP A 88 9.07 17.43 -18.56
CA ASP A 88 9.33 16.30 -17.65
C ASP A 88 10.06 16.77 -16.38
N GLY A 89 9.59 16.29 -15.22
CA GLY A 89 10.10 16.66 -13.90
C GLY A 89 9.61 17.99 -13.29
N GLU A 90 8.85 18.85 -13.99
CA GLU A 90 8.33 20.10 -13.44
C GLU A 90 6.94 19.97 -12.80
N ALA A 91 6.74 20.53 -11.61
CA ALA A 91 5.45 20.49 -10.94
C ALA A 91 4.36 21.25 -11.72
N VAL A 92 3.21 20.60 -11.90
CA VAL A 92 2.05 21.16 -12.60
C VAL A 92 1.23 22.00 -11.63
N TYR A 93 1.04 23.28 -11.95
CA TYR A 93 0.17 24.16 -11.16
C TYR A 93 -1.29 23.72 -11.23
N LEU A 94 -1.91 23.52 -10.07
CA LEU A 94 -3.34 23.34 -9.88
C LEU A 94 -3.96 24.62 -9.28
N GLU A 95 -5.28 24.71 -9.27
CA GLU A 95 -5.98 25.85 -8.68
C GLU A 95 -5.73 25.97 -7.16
N GLY A 96 -5.77 27.20 -6.63
CA GLY A 96 -5.71 27.45 -5.19
C GLY A 96 -4.30 27.41 -4.60
N GLY A 97 -3.25 27.47 -5.43
CA GLY A 97 -1.86 27.48 -4.97
C GLY A 97 -1.28 26.08 -4.72
N MET A 98 -1.97 25.04 -5.18
CA MET A 98 -1.52 23.66 -5.08
C MET A 98 -0.72 23.26 -6.32
N TYR A 99 0.21 22.34 -6.16
CA TYR A 99 1.04 21.80 -7.24
C TYR A 99 0.99 20.28 -7.26
N LEU A 100 0.81 19.69 -8.44
CA LEU A 100 0.93 18.26 -8.69
C LEU A 100 2.35 17.91 -9.14
N TYR A 101 2.98 16.97 -8.46
CA TYR A 101 4.36 16.54 -8.72
C TYR A 101 4.42 15.21 -9.49
N PRO A 102 5.59 14.86 -10.10
CA PRO A 102 5.75 13.61 -10.84
C PRO A 102 5.45 12.34 -10.04
N ASP A 103 5.62 12.39 -8.73
CA ASP A 103 5.30 11.29 -7.81
C ASP A 103 3.79 11.16 -7.51
N GLY A 104 2.96 11.99 -8.14
CA GLY A 104 1.52 12.10 -7.91
C GLY A 104 1.17 12.79 -6.58
N SER A 105 2.13 13.41 -5.88
CA SER A 105 1.84 14.16 -4.66
C SER A 105 1.29 15.56 -4.98
N ILE A 106 0.41 16.06 -4.12
CA ILE A 106 -0.12 17.44 -4.19
C ILE A 106 0.37 18.21 -2.97
N ARG A 107 0.96 19.41 -3.17
CA ARG A 107 1.52 20.27 -2.11
C ARG A 107 1.15 21.73 -2.32
#